data_AF-A0A921BN11-F1
#
_entry.id   AF-A0A921BN11-F1
#
_cell.length_a   1.000
_cell.length_b   1.000
_cell.length_c   1.000
_cell.angle_alpha   90.00
_cell.angle_beta   90.00
_cell.angle_gamma   90.00
#
_symmetry.space_group_name_H-M   'P 1'
#
loop_
_entity.id
_entity.type
_entity.pdbx_description
1 polymer ?
#
loop_
_entity_poly.entity_id
_entity_poly.type
_entity_poly.pdbx_seq_one_letter_code
_entity_poly.pdbx_strand_id
1 'polypeptide(L)' 'MKCPRTVDFRDELPRHPTGKLYKRLLKDEYWAERQTRI' A
#
# COMPACT_ATOMS: atom_id res chain seq x y z
N MET A 1 -17.89 8.39 10.63
CA MET A 1 -16.47 8.41 11.09
C MET A 1 -15.62 7.67 10.05
N LYS A 2 -14.72 8.37 9.33
CA LYS A 2 -13.78 7.72 8.38
C LYS A 2 -12.46 7.49 9.12
N CYS A 3 -12.26 6.28 9.63
CA CYS A 3 -11.02 5.90 10.30
C CYS A 3 -10.41 4.68 9.59
N PRO A 4 -9.09 4.68 9.32
CA PRO A 4 -8.42 3.53 8.74
C PRO A 4 -8.51 2.34 9.70
N ARG A 5 -8.58 1.13 9.14
CA ARG A 5 -8.60 -0.11 9.93
C ARG A 5 -7.22 -0.45 10.48
N THR A 6 -6.17 -0.08 9.74
CA THR A 6 -4.77 -0.34 10.07
C THR A 6 -3.92 0.79 9.48
N VAL A 7 -2.82 1.14 10.15
CA VAL A 7 -1.81 2.09 9.67
C VAL A 7 -0.45 1.46 9.88
N ASP A 8 0.30 1.31 8.79
CA ASP A 8 1.66 0.80 8.82
C ASP A 8 2.65 1.91 8.51
N PHE A 9 3.79 1.88 9.19
CA PHE A 9 4.89 2.81 8.99
C PHE A 9 6.08 2.05 8.41
N ARG A 10 6.82 2.72 7.54
CA ARG A 10 7.97 2.17 6.83
C ARG A 10 8.93 3.31 6.53
N ASP A 11 10.23 3.02 6.59
CA ASP A 11 11.27 4.04 6.50
C ASP A 11 11.32 4.69 5.12
N GLU A 12 11.09 3.91 4.06
CA GLU A 12 11.08 4.38 2.68
C GLU A 12 9.88 3.87 1.89
N LEU A 13 9.45 4.68 0.92
CA LEU A 13 8.36 4.34 0.01
C LEU A 13 8.92 4.03 -1.38
N PRO A 14 8.38 3.03 -2.10
CA PRO A 14 8.82 2.73 -3.45
C PRO A 14 8.56 3.92 -4.37
N ARG A 15 9.64 4.63 -4.74
CA ARG A 15 9.58 5.81 -5.60
C ARG A 15 10.35 5.57 -6.89
N HIS A 16 9.85 6.17 -7.96
CA HIS A 16 10.58 6.35 -9.21
C HIS A 16 11.73 7.32 -8.96
N PRO A 17 12.85 7.23 -9.70
CA PRO A 17 13.95 8.19 -9.63
C PRO A 17 13.55 9.67 -9.89
N THR A 18 12.33 9.92 -10.39
CA THR A 18 11.75 11.27 -10.56
C THR A 18 10.85 11.69 -9.40
N GLY A 19 10.77 10.90 -8.32
CA GLY A 19 9.95 11.15 -7.13
C GLY A 19 8.53 10.56 -7.14
N LYS A 20 8.08 9.99 -8.29
CA LYS A 20 6.74 9.40 -8.43
C LYS A 20 6.59 8.16 -7.55
N LEU A 21 5.57 8.12 -6.68
CA LEU A 21 5.27 6.97 -5.84
C LEU A 21 4.68 5.81 -6.67
N TYR A 22 5.20 4.59 -6.50
CA TYR A 22 4.64 3.39 -7.11
C TYR A 22 3.48 2.81 -6.28
N LYS A 23 2.32 3.46 -6.37
CA LYS A 23 1.11 3.00 -5.67
C LYS A 23 0.66 1.59 -6.05
N ARG A 24 1.01 1.10 -7.25
CA ARG A 24 0.65 -0.26 -7.70
C ARG A 24 1.35 -1.32 -6.84
N LEU A 25 2.67 -1.23 -6.67
CA LEU A 25 3.43 -2.16 -5.84
C LEU A 25 2.91 -2.19 -4.40
N LEU A 26 2.65 -1.01 -3.84
CA LEU A 26 2.04 -0.87 -2.51
C LEU A 26 0.66 -1.52 -2.44
N LYS A 27 -0.16 -1.34 -3.47
CA LYS A 27 -1.48 -1.97 -3.53
C LYS A 27 -1.34 -3.49 -3.63
N ASP A 28 -0.46 -3.99 -4.48
CA ASP A 28 -0.22 -5.41 -4.69
C ASP A 28 0.23 -6.08 -3.39
N GLU A 29 1.18 -5.49 -2.64
CA GLU A 29 1.60 -5.98 -1.31
C GLU A 29 0.41 -6.17 -0.35
N TYR A 30 -0.46 -5.15 -0.22
CA TYR A 30 -1.57 -5.18 0.75
C TYR A 30 -2.84 -5.88 0.26
N TRP A 31 -2.99 -6.09 -1.05
CA TRP A 31 -4.14 -6.78 -1.64
C TRP A 31 -3.86 -8.22 -2.05
N ALA A 32 -2.60 -8.63 -2.25
CA ALA A 32 -2.28 -10.00 -2.68
C ALA A 32 -2.67 -11.06 -1.63
N GLU A 33 -2.51 -10.76 -0.35
CA GLU A 33 -2.88 -11.68 0.74
C GLU A 33 -4.35 -11.57 1.18
N ARG A 34 -5.07 -10.59 0.63
CA ARG A 34 -6.46 -10.37 0.98
C ARG A 34 -7.34 -11.33 0.21
N GLN A 35 -7.52 -12.54 0.76
CA GLN A 35 -8.59 -13.47 0.38
C GLN A 35 -9.92 -12.70 0.36
N THR A 36 -10.35 -12.25 -0.82
CA THR A 36 -11.70 -11.75 -1.02
C THR A 36 -12.62 -12.95 -0.83
N ARG A 37 -13.11 -13.12 0.39
CA ARG A 37 -14.22 -14.04 0.66
C ARG A 37 -15.43 -13.51 -0.11
N ILE A 38 -15.66 -14.09 -1.29
CA ILE A 38 -16.95 -14.06 -1.97
C ILE A 38 -17.92 -14.89 -1.15
#